data_AF-A0A379ZTR8-F1
#
_entry.id   AF-A0A379ZTR8-F1
#
_cell.length_a   1.000
_cell.length_b   1.000
_cell.length_c   1.000
_cell.angle_alpha   90.00
_cell.angle_beta   90.00
_cell.angle_gamma   90.00
#
_symmetry.space_group_name_H-M   'P 1'
#
loop_
_entity.id
_entity.type
_entity.pdbx_description
1 polymer ?
#
loop_
_entity_poly.entity_id
_entity_poly.type
_entity_poly.pdbx_seq_one_letter_code
_entity_poly.pdbx_strand_id
1 'polypeptide(L)' 'MGRTTNKLTVNAVLNTKAEAKPYRLSDGGNLYLYVRTAGKTWEFRYTRPSRKT' A
#
# COMPACT_ATOMS: atom_id res chain seq x y z
N MET A 1 -20.91 6.03 -0.96
CA MET A 1 -20.44 4.63 -1.10
C MET A 1 -19.33 4.39 -0.08
N GLY A 2 -19.46 3.38 0.79
CA GLY A 2 -18.37 2.97 1.67
C GLY A 2 -17.18 2.51 0.82
N ARG A 3 -15.99 3.05 1.07
CA ARG A 3 -14.77 2.64 0.34
C ARG A 3 -14.49 1.19 0.73
N THR A 4 -14.71 0.25 -0.18
CA THR A 4 -14.36 -1.16 0.02
C THR A 4 -12.86 -1.24 0.31
N THR A 5 -12.49 -1.56 1.55
CA THR A 5 -11.09 -1.76 1.91
C THR A 5 -10.72 -3.18 1.49
N ASN A 6 -9.95 -3.32 0.41
CA ASN A 6 -9.30 -4.59 0.10
C ASN A 6 -8.22 -4.84 1.16
N LYS A 7 -8.62 -5.41 2.30
CA LYS A 7 -7.70 -5.74 3.39
C LYS A 7 -6.77 -6.86 2.95
N LEU A 8 -5.48 -6.62 3.08
CA LEU A 8 -4.48 -7.65 2.82
C LEU A 8 -4.53 -8.66 3.96
N THR A 9 -4.50 -9.93 3.59
CA THR A 9 -4.32 -11.02 4.55
C THR A 9 -2.83 -11.24 4.80
N VAL A 10 -2.49 -11.85 5.94
CA VAL A 10 -1.12 -12.27 6.24
C VAL A 10 -0.53 -13.11 5.10
N ASN A 11 -1.32 -14.04 4.56
CA ASN A 11 -0.92 -14.89 3.45
C ASN A 11 -0.63 -14.09 2.17
N ALA A 12 -1.43 -13.05 1.87
CA ALA A 12 -1.15 -12.17 0.74
C ALA A 12 0.20 -11.47 0.93
N VAL A 13 0.47 -10.89 2.10
CA VAL A 13 1.75 -10.20 2.40
C VAL A 13 2.95 -11.14 2.26
N LEU A 14 2.86 -12.35 2.80
CA LEU A 14 3.94 -13.33 2.77
C LEU A 14 4.23 -13.81 1.34
N ASN A 15 3.19 -14.18 0.60
CA ASN A 15 3.32 -14.81 -0.72
C ASN A 15 3.55 -13.84 -1.89
N THR A 16 3.40 -12.54 -1.65
CA THR A 16 3.67 -11.50 -2.65
C THR A 16 5.16 -11.54 -3.07
N LYS A 17 5.42 -11.58 -4.39
CA LYS A 17 6.77 -11.70 -4.95
C LYS A 17 7.24 -10.39 -5.58
N ALA A 18 8.54 -10.13 -5.52
CA ALA A 18 9.11 -9.01 -6.24
C ALA A 18 9.00 -9.21 -7.76
N GLU A 19 8.74 -8.14 -8.47
CA GLU A 19 8.73 -8.08 -9.93
C GLU A 19 9.84 -7.13 -10.43
N ALA A 20 10.10 -7.14 -11.75
CA ALA A 20 11.07 -6.24 -12.37
C ALA A 20 10.73 -4.77 -12.13
N LYS A 21 9.43 -4.43 -12.13
CA LYS A 21 8.93 -3.09 -11.81
C LYS A 21 8.34 -3.07 -10.40
N PRO A 22 8.73 -2.12 -9.53
CA PRO A 22 8.12 -1.96 -8.21
C PRO A 22 6.62 -1.67 -8.31
N TYR A 23 5.83 -2.25 -7.40
CA TYR A 23 4.37 -2.10 -7.37
C TYR A 23 3.81 -2.02 -5.96
N ARG A 24 2.53 -1.68 -5.84
CA ARG A 24 1.82 -1.47 -4.57
C ARG A 24 0.59 -2.35 -4.49
N LEU A 25 0.42 -3.01 -3.36
CA LEU A 25 -0.83 -3.67 -2.98
C LEU A 25 -1.55 -2.81 -1.95
N SER A 26 -2.80 -2.43 -2.22
CA SER A 26 -3.61 -1.62 -1.29
C SER A 26 -4.08 -2.47 -0.12
N ASP A 27 -3.88 -1.99 1.11
CA ASP A 27 -4.56 -2.47 2.33
C ASP A 27 -5.77 -1.59 2.70
N GLY A 28 -6.07 -0.58 1.89
CA GLY A 28 -7.12 0.40 2.13
C GLY A 28 -6.68 1.55 3.06
N GLY A 29 -7.48 2.62 3.08
CA GLY A 29 -7.19 3.79 3.91
C GLY A 29 -5.88 4.50 3.55
N ASN A 30 -5.44 4.43 2.28
CA ASN A 30 -4.15 4.92 1.79
C ASN A 30 -2.90 4.21 2.36
N LEU A 31 -3.08 3.02 2.97
CA LEU A 31 -1.98 2.13 3.33
C LEU A 31 -1.72 1.14 2.19
N TYR A 32 -0.44 0.96 1.86
CA TYR A 32 0.01 0.08 0.79
C TYR A 32 1.20 -0.76 1.24
N LEU A 33 1.23 -2.02 0.80
CA LEU A 33 2.46 -2.80 0.77
C LEU A 33 3.23 -2.45 -0.51
N TYR A 34 4.36 -1.77 -0.37
CA TYR A 34 5.25 -1.44 -1.48
C TYR A 34 6.29 -2.55 -1.68
N VAL A 35 6.25 -3.18 -2.85
CA VAL A 35 7.04 -4.36 -3.20
C VAL A 35 8.10 -3.97 -4.22
N ARG A 36 9.35 -4.25 -3.90
CA ARG A 36 10.53 -4.01 -4.75
C ARG A 36 11.49 -5.20 -4.65
N THR A 37 12.45 -5.26 -5.57
CA THR A 37 13.50 -6.30 -5.58
C THR A 37 14.29 -6.37 -4.26
N ALA A 38 14.51 -5.22 -3.62
CA ALA A 38 15.18 -5.13 -2.32
C ALA A 38 14.30 -5.58 -1.12
N GLY A 39 13.00 -5.81 -1.32
CA GLY A 39 12.09 -6.26 -0.27
C GLY A 39 10.75 -5.54 -0.24
N LYS A 40 10.04 -5.69 0.89
CA LYS A 40 8.69 -5.18 1.12
C LYS A 40 8.71 -4.12 2.22
N THR A 41 8.00 -3.01 2.02
CA THR A 41 7.82 -1.97 3.06
C THR A 41 6.40 -1.44 3.05
N TRP A 42 5.89 -1.05 4.22
CA TRP A 42 4.63 -0.33 4.30
C TRP A 42 4.79 1.14 3.89
N GLU A 43 3.88 1.64 3.06
CA GLU A 43 3.80 3.03 2.63
C GLU A 43 2.41 3.59 2.97
N PHE A 44 2.35 4.59 3.84
CA PHE A 44 1.13 5.33 4.12
C PHE A 44 1.14 6.65 3.38
N ARG A 45 0.15 6.88 2.52
CA ARG A 45 0.03 8.10 1.73
C ARG A 45 -0.98 9.04 2.36
N TYR A 46 -0.57 10.28 2.59
CA TYR A 46 -1.46 11.32 3.09
C TYR A 46 -1.22 12.63 2.36
N THR A 47 -2.29 13.42 2.25
CA THR A 47 -2.19 14.80 1.80
C THR A 47 -2.10 15.66 3.05
N ARG A 48 -0.99 16.40 3.18
CA ARG A 48 -0.90 17.43 4.21
C ARG A 48 -2.04 18.44 3.97
N PRO A 49 -2.86 18.77 4.98
CA PRO A 49 -3.88 19.80 4.83
C PRO A 49 -3.25 21.09 4.31
N SER A 50 -3.74 21.64 3.19
CA SER A 50 -3.38 22.98 2.76
C SER A 50 -4.15 23.96 3.64
N ARG A 51 -3.43 24.71 4.48
CA ARG A 51 -4.03 25.84 5.18
C ARG A 51 -4.28 26.92 4.13
N LYS A 52 -5.53 27.18 3.78
CA LYS A 52 -5.87 28.42 3.05
C LYS A 52 -5.72 29.56 4.06
N THR A 53 -4.66 30.36 3.91
CA THR A 53 -4.57 31.70 4.47
C THR A 53 -5.50 32.64 3.71
#